data_AF-A0A3C0B6Q4-F1
#
_entry.id   AF-A0A3C0B6Q4-F1
#
_cell.length_a   1.000
_cell.length_b   1.000
_cell.length_c   1.000
_cell.angle_alpha   90.00
_cell.angle_beta   90.00
_cell.angle_gamma   90.00
#
_symmetry.space_group_name_H-M   'P 1'
#
loop_
_entity.id
_entity.type
_entity.pdbx_description
1 polymer ?
#
loop_
_entity_poly.entity_id
_entity_poly.type
_entity_poly.pdbx_seq_one_letter_code
_entity_poly.pdbx_strand_id
1 'polypeptide(L)' 'MKIIVLNCGSSSIKYQLFELPSQRVLAKGLVDKIGLKGSMIKHWRDDQTEVKL' A
#
# COMPACT_ATOMS: atom_id res chain seq x y z
N MET A 1 -9.10 -14.92 5.01
CA MET A 1 -8.42 -14.95 3.70
C MET A 1 -7.81 -13.59 3.45
N LYS A 2 -6.53 -13.53 3.08
CA LYS A 2 -5.83 -12.26 2.84
C LYS A 2 -5.81 -11.93 1.35
N ILE A 3 -6.37 -10.78 0.98
CA ILE A 3 -6.45 -10.31 -0.40
C ILE A 3 -5.73 -8.98 -0.51
N ILE A 4 -4.77 -8.89 -1.43
CA ILE A 4 -4.14 -7.61 -1.78
C ILE A 4 -4.82 -7.03 -3.01
N VAL A 5 -5.21 -5.76 -2.93
CA VAL A 5 -5.75 -4.99 -4.04
C VAL A 5 -4.67 -4.01 -4.47
N LEU A 6 -4.35 -4.01 -5.77
CA LEU A 6 -3.38 -3.12 -6.38
C LEU A 6 -4.07 -2.24 -7.40
N ASN A 7 -3.80 -0.94 -7.33
CA ASN A 7 -4.10 0.03 -8.38
C ASN A 7 -2.77 0.52 -8.94
N CYS A 8 -2.44 0.05 -10.14
CA CYS A 8 -1.17 0.32 -10.80
C CYS A 8 -1.34 1.43 -11.84
N GLY A 9 -0.67 2.56 -11.59
CA GLY A 9 -0.39 3.56 -12.62
C GLY A 9 0.95 3.27 -13.32
N SER A 10 1.32 4.12 -14.29
CA SER A 10 2.57 3.96 -15.05
C SER A 10 3.84 4.11 -14.21
N SER A 11 3.78 4.86 -13.11
CA SER A 11 4.92 5.12 -12.20
C SER A 11 4.56 5.06 -10.71
N SER A 12 3.37 4.54 -10.37
CA SER A 12 2.92 4.43 -9.00
C SER A 12 2.05 3.20 -8.77
N ILE A 13 2.02 2.71 -7.54
CA ILE A 13 1.15 1.61 -7.10
C ILE A 13 0.51 2.02 -5.78
N LYS A 14 -0.83 2.14 -5.76
CA LYS A 14 -1.60 2.19 -4.52
C LYS A 14 -2.02 0.78 -4.15
N TYR A 15 -1.89 0.41 -2.89
CA TYR A 15 -2.24 -0.93 -2.43
C TYR A 15 -3.00 -0.92 -1.11
N GLN A 16 -3.83 -1.94 -0.92
CA GLN A 16 -4.46 -2.29 0.35
C GLN A 16 -4.47 -3.80 0.54
N LEU A 17 -4.16 -4.27 1.75
CA LEU A 17 -4.28 -5.67 2.15
C LEU A 17 -5.52 -5.84 3.02
N PHE A 18 -6.46 -6.67 2.58
CA PHE A 18 -7.71 -6.96 3.27
C PHE A 18 -7.69 -8.34 3.93
N GLU A 19 -8.34 -8.46 5.09
CA GLU A 19 -8.74 -9.73 5.70
C GLU A 19 -10.24 -9.97 5.45
N LEU A 20 -10.57 -10.95 4.63
CA LEU A 20 -11.94 -11.36 4.34
C LEU A 20 -12.35 -12.59 5.19
N PRO A 21 -13.62 -12.67 5.65
CA PRO A 21 -14.76 -11.83 5.26
C PRO A 21 -14.91 -10.52 6.03
N SER A 22 -14.07 -10.26 7.04
CA SER A 22 -14.20 -9.09 7.92
C SER A 22 -14.04 -7.72 7.23
N GLN A 23 -13.56 -7.72 5.98
CA GLN A 23 -13.23 -6.51 5.21
C GLN A 23 -12.23 -5.58 5.91
N ARG A 24 -11.51 -6.07 6.93
CA ARG A 24 -10.53 -5.30 7.68
C ARG A 24 -9.31 -5.02 6.82
N VAL A 25 -8.90 -3.76 6.73
CA VAL A 25 -7.64 -3.38 6.09
C VAL A 25 -6.50 -3.63 7.08
N LEU A 26 -5.61 -4.56 6.74
CA LEU A 26 -4.42 -4.91 7.51
C LEU A 26 -3.25 -3.96 7.25
N ALA A 27 -3.18 -3.43 6.04
CA ALA A 27 -2.17 -2.46 5.62
C ALA A 27 -2.62 -1.71 4.37
N LYS A 28 -2.07 -0.52 4.16
CA LYS A 28 -2.21 0.23 2.92
C LYS A 28 -0.93 0.97 2.59
N GLY A 29 -0.76 1.35 1.34
CA GLY A 29 0.38 2.19 0.99
C GLY A 29 0.39 2.68 -0.44
N LEU A 30 1.46 3.41 -0.71
CA LEU A 30 1.75 4.02 -1.99
C LEU A 30 3.23 3.79 -2.30
N VAL A 31 3.50 3.18 -3.44
CA VAL A 31 4.80 3.26 -4.10
C VAL A 31 4.68 4.37 -5.14
N ASP A 32 5.58 5.36 -5.09
CA ASP A 32 5.53 6.52 -5.98
C ASP A 32 6.88 6.73 -6.68
N LYS A 33 6.83 7.38 -7.85
CA LYS A 33 7.99 7.73 -8.67
C LYS A 33 8.87 6.52 -9.01
N ILE A 34 8.25 5.38 -9.34
CA ILE A 34 8.95 4.16 -9.75
C ILE A 34 9.76 4.47 -11.02
N GLY A 35 11.07 4.21 -10.99
CA GLY A 35 11.99 4.51 -12.08
C GLY A 35 12.39 5.99 -12.22
N LEU A 36 12.01 6.84 -11.26
CA LEU A 36 12.33 8.27 -11.24
C LEU A 36 13.13 8.65 -10.00
N LYS A 37 13.83 9.81 -10.05
CA LYS A 37 14.53 10.35 -8.89
C LYS A 37 13.54 10.68 -7.77
N GLY A 38 13.83 10.24 -6.56
CA GLY A 38 12.95 10.43 -5.40
C GLY A 38 11.84 9.39 -5.30
N SER A 39 12.04 8.20 -5.88
CA SER A 39 11.22 7.01 -5.61
C SER A 39 11.03 6.83 -4.11
N MET A 40 9.81 6.57 -3.68
CA MET A 40 9.52 6.41 -2.26
C MET A 40 8.39 5.42 -2.01
N ILE A 41 8.34 4.90 -0.79
CA ILE A 41 7.25 4.07 -0.31
C ILE A 41 6.66 4.74 0.94
N LYS A 42 5.33 4.89 0.95
CA LYS A 42 4.58 5.20 2.16
C LYS A 42 3.79 3.97 2.55
N HIS A 43 3.95 3.51 3.78
CA HIS A 43 3.28 2.32 4.29
C HIS A 43 2.59 2.64 5.61
N TRP A 44 1.32 2.26 5.72
CA TRP A 44 0.55 2.36 6.95
C TRP A 44 0.07 0.98 7.37
N ARG A 45 0.27 0.66 8.65
CA ARG A 45 -0.32 -0.50 9.29
C ARG A 45 -1.81 -0.26 9.56
N ASP A 46 -2.49 -1.30 10.07
CA ASP A 46 -3.89 -1.25 10.48
C ASP A 46 -4.15 -0.22 11.60
N ASP A 47 -3.16 0.05 12.44
CA ASP A 47 -3.17 1.10 13.47
C ASP A 47 -2.93 2.53 12.94
N GLN A 48 -2.87 2.71 11.62
CA GLN A 48 -2.57 3.98 10.93
C GLN A 48 -1.18 4.55 11.18
N THR A 49 -0.29 3.82 11.86
CA THR A 49 1.11 4.23 12.00
C THR A 49 1.78 4.18 10.64
N GLU A 50 2.35 5.31 10.21
CA GLU A 50 3.21 5.35 9.04
C GLU A 50 4.57 4.75 9.39
N VAL A 51 4.95 3.69 8.67
CA VAL A 51 6.28 3.09 8.76
C VAL A 51 7.16 3.79 7.73
N LYS A 52 8.24 4.41 8.21
CA LYS A 52 9.29 4.92 7.33
C LYS A 52 10.08 3.74 6.78
N LEU A 53 9.98 3.52 5.47
CA LEU A 53 10.69 2.49 4.72
C LEU A 53 11.87 3.10 3.94
#